data_AF-B7AN69-F1
#
_entry.id   AF-B7AN69-F1
#
_cell.length_a   1.000
_cell.length_b   1.000
_cell.length_c   1.000
_cell.angle_alpha   90.00
_cell.angle_beta   90.00
_cell.angle_gamma   90.00
#
_symmetry.space_group_name_H-M   'P 1'
#
loop_
_entity.id
_entity.type
_entity.pdbx_description
1 polymer ?
#
loop_
_entity_poly.entity_id
_entity_poly.type
_entity_poly.pdbx_seq_one_letter_code
_entity_poly.pdbx_strand_id
1 'polypeptide(L)'
;MENLIFIKGDCFNSKIVKELKEKNINIGLINPPYSQKDVVELEFVEHLLDILTIGGIGVVVVPMSCAIGTKFKEVRERLLKKHTLKAVFSMPDEIFYPTATNVCVMVWEAHNPHNEMVETFFGYCKDDGFEKKKICWKG
;
A
#
# COMPACT_ATOMS: atom_id res chain seq x y z
N MET A 1 -10.23 8.63 -25.27
CA MET A 1 -10.10 9.52 -24.09
C MET A 1 -10.28 8.63 -22.87
N GLU A 2 -9.25 8.49 -22.05
CA GLU A 2 -9.40 7.84 -20.76
C GLU A 2 -10.25 8.77 -19.87
N ASN A 3 -11.39 8.26 -19.41
CA ASN A 3 -12.29 9.00 -18.54
C ASN A 3 -11.69 9.01 -17.13
N LEU A 4 -10.97 10.07 -16.78
CA LEU A 4 -10.54 10.31 -15.41
C LEU A 4 -11.76 10.70 -14.57
N ILE A 5 -12.04 9.92 -13.52
CA ILE A 5 -13.15 10.17 -12.59
C ILE A 5 -12.56 10.60 -11.25
N PHE A 6 -12.98 11.78 -10.77
CA PHE A 6 -12.66 12.24 -9.43
C PHE A 6 -13.83 11.98 -8.49
N ILE A 7 -13.59 11.19 -7.44
CA ILE A 7 -14.57 10.92 -6.40
C ILE A 7 -14.11 11.60 -5.12
N LYS A 8 -14.92 12.50 -4.59
CA LYS A 8 -14.65 13.20 -3.33
C LYS A 8 -15.51 12.62 -2.21
N GLY A 9 -14.86 12.11 -1.17
CA GLY A 9 -15.53 11.62 0.04
C GLY A 9 -14.59 10.81 0.91
N ASP A 10 -15.13 10.24 1.99
CA ASP A 10 -14.47 9.22 2.78
C ASP A 10 -14.33 7.94 1.94
N CYS A 11 -13.12 7.39 1.82
CA CYS A 11 -12.89 6.17 1.04
C CYS A 11 -13.63 4.97 1.62
N PHE A 12 -13.91 4.94 2.93
CA PHE A 12 -14.69 3.87 3.56
C PHE A 12 -16.21 4.04 3.42
N ASN A 13 -16.68 5.10 2.76
CA ASN A 13 -18.11 5.31 2.57
C ASN A 13 -18.73 4.21 1.72
N SER A 14 -19.71 3.48 2.27
CA SER A 14 -20.30 2.30 1.61
C SER A 14 -20.90 2.56 0.23
N LYS A 15 -21.39 3.77 -0.06
CA LYS A 15 -21.91 4.13 -1.39
C LYS A 15 -20.77 4.28 -2.40
N ILE A 16 -19.68 4.94 -2.01
CA ILE A 16 -18.47 5.08 -2.83
C ILE A 16 -17.86 3.71 -3.10
N VAL A 17 -17.75 2.87 -2.07
CA VAL A 17 -17.22 1.51 -2.19
C VAL A 17 -18.03 0.67 -3.18
N LYS A 18 -19.36 0.75 -3.10
CA LYS A 18 -20.25 0.07 -4.05
C LYS A 18 -20.01 0.55 -5.48
N GLU A 19 -19.95 1.87 -5.69
CA GLU A 19 -19.66 2.46 -7.00
C GLU A 19 -18.31 2.00 -7.56
N LEU A 20 -17.27 1.93 -6.73
CA LEU A 20 -15.94 1.50 -7.13
C LEU A 20 -15.91 0.01 -7.53
N LYS A 21 -16.58 -0.87 -6.76
CA LYS A 21 -16.68 -2.30 -7.08
C LYS A 21 -17.37 -2.56 -8.42
N GLU A 22 -18.34 -1.74 -8.80
CA GLU A 22 -19.05 -1.85 -10.09
C GLU A 22 -18.16 -1.48 -11.30
N LYS A 23 -17.02 -0.80 -11.09
CA LYS A 23 -16.09 -0.40 -12.15
C LYS A 23 -15.08 -1.49 -12.56
N ASN A 24 -15.07 -2.65 -11.89
CA ASN A 24 -14.16 -3.77 -12.20
C ASN A 24 -12.67 -3.38 -12.20
N ILE A 25 -12.24 -2.62 -11.20
CA ILE A 25 -10.86 -2.15 -11.07
C ILE A 25 -9.94 -3.36 -10.80
N ASN A 26 -8.85 -3.48 -11.55
CA ASN A 26 -7.90 -4.60 -11.41
C ASN A 26 -6.49 -4.17 -10.96
N ILE A 27 -6.20 -2.86 -10.95
CA ILE A 27 -4.94 -2.31 -10.47
C ILE A 27 -5.25 -1.18 -9.48
N GLY A 28 -4.65 -1.25 -8.31
CA GLY A 28 -4.78 -0.26 -7.25
C GLY A 28 -3.42 0.26 -6.82
N LEU A 29 -3.25 1.59 -6.76
CA LEU A 29 -2.03 2.24 -6.29
C LEU A 29 -2.38 3.22 -5.17
N ILE A 30 -1.81 3.06 -3.98
CA ILE A 30 -2.05 4.01 -2.87
C ILE A 30 -0.77 4.32 -2.07
N ASN A 31 -0.69 5.56 -1.62
CA ASN A 31 0.14 5.99 -0.50
C ASN A 31 -0.82 6.45 0.61
N PRO A 32 -1.33 5.54 1.47
CA PRO A 32 -2.35 5.87 2.45
C PRO A 32 -1.83 6.91 3.44
N PRO A 33 -2.73 7.69 4.09
CA PRO A 33 -2.32 8.60 5.13
C PRO A 33 -1.70 7.83 6.31
N TYR A 34 -0.57 8.32 6.83
CA TYR A 34 0.12 7.68 7.96
C TYR A 34 -0.36 8.22 9.30
N SER A 35 -0.22 7.40 10.34
CA SER A 35 -0.43 7.77 11.75
C SER A 35 -1.79 8.42 12.04
N GLN A 36 -2.85 7.94 11.36
CA GLN A 36 -4.22 8.31 11.69
C GLN A 36 -4.62 7.72 13.04
N LYS A 37 -5.57 8.36 13.73
CA LYS A 37 -6.00 7.93 15.07
C LYS A 37 -6.89 6.69 15.05
N ASP A 38 -7.76 6.62 14.04
CA ASP A 38 -8.91 5.70 14.05
C ASP A 38 -8.75 4.52 13.07
N VAL A 39 -7.86 4.63 12.09
CA VAL A 39 -7.66 3.63 11.04
C VAL A 39 -6.17 3.48 10.78
N VAL A 40 -5.65 2.26 10.81
CA VAL A 40 -4.21 2.02 10.56
C VAL A 40 -3.93 1.88 9.07
N GLU A 41 -2.67 2.08 8.67
CA GLU A 41 -2.28 2.10 7.25
C GLU A 41 -2.67 0.81 6.51
N LEU A 42 -2.56 -0.34 7.17
CA LEU A 42 -2.93 -1.65 6.60
C LEU A 42 -4.44 -1.84 6.41
N GLU A 43 -5.29 -1.07 7.09
CA GLU A 43 -6.75 -1.13 6.87
C GLU A 43 -7.14 -0.42 5.58
N PHE A 44 -6.41 0.61 5.16
CA PHE A 44 -6.54 1.17 3.82
C PHE A 44 -6.08 0.17 2.74
N VAL A 45 -5.04 -0.62 3.03
CA VAL A 45 -4.58 -1.68 2.14
C VAL A 45 -5.64 -2.78 2.01
N GLU A 46 -6.17 -3.27 3.13
CA GLU A 46 -7.27 -4.25 3.16
C GLU A 46 -8.48 -3.73 2.37
N HIS A 47 -8.81 -2.46 2.56
CA HIS A 47 -9.90 -1.80 1.86
C HIS A 47 -9.70 -1.72 0.35
N LEU A 48 -8.49 -1.34 -0.10
CA LEU A 48 -8.16 -1.33 -1.52
C LEU A 48 -8.34 -2.72 -2.13
N LEU A 49 -7.77 -3.75 -1.49
CA LEU A 49 -7.80 -5.11 -2.00
C LEU A 49 -9.22 -5.69 -2.04
N ASP A 50 -10.09 -5.32 -1.09
CA ASP A 50 -11.50 -5.70 -1.07
C ASP A 50 -12.33 -5.03 -2.19
N ILE A 51 -11.85 -3.94 -2.79
CA ILE A 51 -12.48 -3.26 -3.94
C ILE A 51 -12.03 -3.86 -5.27
N LEU A 52 -10.79 -4.32 -5.37
CA LEU A 52 -10.24 -4.86 -6.61
C LEU A 52 -10.98 -6.12 -7.06
N THR A 53 -10.90 -6.39 -8.36
CA THR A 53 -11.36 -7.65 -8.94
C THR A 53 -10.49 -8.82 -8.46
N ILE A 54 -11.02 -10.04 -8.57
CA ILE A 54 -10.27 -11.27 -8.22
C ILE A 54 -8.98 -11.33 -9.06
N GLY A 55 -7.85 -11.55 -8.39
CA GLY A 55 -6.51 -11.54 -9.02
C GLY A 55 -5.98 -10.13 -9.33
N GLY A 56 -6.70 -9.08 -8.95
CA GLY A 56 -6.25 -7.70 -9.09
C GLY A 56 -4.99 -7.40 -8.26
N ILE A 57 -4.20 -6.43 -8.69
CA ILE A 57 -2.91 -6.09 -8.09
C ILE A 57 -3.00 -4.77 -7.33
N GLY A 58 -2.73 -4.82 -6.03
CA GLY A 58 -2.55 -3.64 -5.18
C GLY A 58 -1.07 -3.35 -4.94
N VAL A 59 -0.61 -2.14 -5.23
CA VAL A 59 0.74 -1.67 -4.89
C VAL A 59 0.64 -0.51 -3.92
N VAL A 60 1.24 -0.67 -2.74
CA VAL A 60 1.03 0.26 -1.62
C VAL A 60 2.36 0.72 -1.03
N VAL A 61 2.48 2.02 -0.77
CA VAL A 61 3.63 2.62 -0.08
C VAL A 61 3.27 2.82 1.38
N VAL A 62 3.86 2.06 2.28
CA VAL A 62 3.52 2.06 3.70
C VAL A 62 4.76 2.12 4.59
N PRO A 63 4.66 2.57 5.85
CA PRO A 63 5.76 2.50 6.79
C PRO A 63 6.31 1.07 6.91
N MET A 64 7.62 0.92 7.13
CA MET A 64 8.26 -0.39 7.29
C MET A 64 7.62 -1.22 8.40
N SER A 65 7.10 -0.58 9.45
CA SER A 65 6.38 -1.24 10.54
C SER A 65 5.11 -1.99 10.11
N CYS A 66 4.55 -1.69 8.94
CA CYS A 66 3.47 -2.47 8.34
C CYS A 66 3.94 -3.85 7.87
N ALA A 67 5.21 -3.99 7.46
CA ALA A 67 5.77 -5.27 7.02
C ALA A 67 6.26 -6.13 8.19
N ILE A 68 6.87 -5.50 9.21
CA ILE A 68 7.63 -6.20 10.25
C ILE A 68 7.08 -6.00 11.68
N GLY A 69 7.60 -6.75 12.64
CA GLY A 69 7.29 -6.59 14.06
C GLY A 69 5.94 -7.17 14.45
N THR A 70 5.37 -6.71 15.57
CA THR A 70 4.13 -7.25 16.17
C THR A 70 2.95 -6.29 16.12
N LYS A 71 3.18 -4.99 15.90
CA LYS A 71 2.18 -3.91 16.00
C LYS A 71 0.91 -4.19 15.19
N PHE A 72 1.05 -4.67 13.96
CA PHE A 72 -0.07 -4.93 13.05
C PHE A 72 -0.25 -6.41 12.72
N LYS A 73 0.03 -7.30 13.68
CA LYS A 73 -0.10 -8.74 13.49
C LYS A 73 -1.52 -9.14 13.05
N GLU A 74 -2.54 -8.66 13.76
CA GLU A 74 -3.93 -9.03 13.47
C GLU A 74 -4.39 -8.59 12.08
N VAL A 75 -4.04 -7.36 11.66
CA VAL A 75 -4.41 -6.86 10.32
C VAL A 75 -3.69 -7.62 9.22
N ARG A 76 -2.40 -7.96 9.41
CA ARG A 76 -1.66 -8.81 8.47
C ARG A 76 -2.28 -10.20 8.35
N GLU A 77 -2.71 -10.80 9.47
CA GLU A 77 -3.39 -12.09 9.43
C GLU A 77 -4.71 -12.02 8.66
N ARG A 78 -5.50 -10.94 8.80
CA ARG A 78 -6.72 -10.73 8.00
C ARG A 78 -6.39 -10.60 6.51
N LEU A 79 -5.39 -9.79 6.18
CA LEU A 79 -4.91 -9.60 4.80
C LEU A 79 -4.49 -10.94 4.19
N LEU A 80 -3.62 -11.70 4.86
CA LEU A 80 -3.12 -12.99 4.36
C LEU A 80 -4.22 -14.05 4.23
N LYS A 81 -5.27 -14.00 5.07
CA LYS A 81 -6.43 -14.90 4.93
C LYS A 81 -7.27 -14.63 3.68
N LYS A 82 -7.23 -13.41 3.14
CA LYS A 82 -8.06 -12.99 1.99
C LYS A 82 -7.26 -12.77 0.71
N HIS A 83 -5.98 -12.45 0.84
CA HIS A 83 -5.12 -11.90 -0.21
C HIS A 83 -3.71 -12.48 -0.07
N THR A 84 -2.91 -12.33 -1.13
CA THR A 84 -1.55 -12.87 -1.18
C THR A 84 -0.56 -11.73 -1.27
N LEU A 85 0.40 -11.68 -0.34
CA LEU A 85 1.56 -10.80 -0.47
C LEU A 85 2.52 -11.40 -1.51
N LYS A 86 2.83 -10.64 -2.57
CA LYS A 86 3.71 -11.09 -3.65
C LYS A 86 5.12 -10.58 -3.47
N ALA A 87 5.26 -9.33 -3.05
CA ALA A 87 6.57 -8.72 -2.86
C ALA A 87 6.55 -7.60 -1.81
N VAL A 88 7.70 -7.39 -1.17
CA VAL A 88 8.00 -6.22 -0.35
C VAL A 88 9.35 -5.67 -0.77
N PHE A 89 9.40 -4.39 -1.12
CA PHE A 89 10.62 -3.67 -1.44
C PHE A 89 10.88 -2.64 -0.35
N SER A 90 11.99 -2.78 0.38
CA SER A 90 12.46 -1.68 1.23
C SER A 90 12.93 -0.52 0.36
N MET A 91 12.70 0.71 0.79
CA MET A 91 13.06 1.91 0.03
C MET A 91 14.14 2.73 0.74
N PRO A 92 14.87 3.62 0.03
CA PRO A 92 15.82 4.54 0.66
C PRO A 92 15.18 5.36 1.78
N ASP A 93 15.94 5.64 2.84
CA ASP A 93 15.43 6.31 4.05
C ASP A 93 15.01 7.76 3.80
N GLU A 94 15.55 8.40 2.75
CA GLU A 94 15.33 9.82 2.46
C GLU A 94 14.17 10.11 1.50
N ILE A 95 13.42 9.10 1.03
CA ILE A 95 12.32 9.28 0.08
C ILE A 95 11.30 10.32 0.58
N PHE A 96 10.95 10.27 1.86
CA PHE A 96 9.94 11.16 2.47
C PHE A 96 10.54 12.24 3.38
N TYR A 97 11.82 12.57 3.21
CA TYR A 97 12.45 13.65 3.98
C TYR A 97 11.68 14.99 3.85
N PRO A 98 11.46 15.75 4.95
CA PRO A 98 12.07 15.59 6.28
C PRO A 98 11.32 14.64 7.24
N THR A 99 10.26 13.98 6.79
CA THR A 99 9.49 13.07 7.63
C THR A 99 10.32 11.82 7.94
N ALA A 100 10.47 11.48 9.23
CA ALA A 100 11.34 10.41 9.72
C ALA A 100 10.77 8.98 9.54
N THR A 101 10.01 8.74 8.47
CA THR A 101 9.34 7.45 8.25
C THR A 101 10.00 6.68 7.13
N ASN A 102 10.71 5.61 7.51
CA ASN A 102 11.21 4.63 6.55
C ASN A 102 10.02 3.83 6.00
N VAL A 103 9.92 3.77 4.68
CA VAL A 103 8.82 3.11 3.97
C VAL A 103 9.27 1.86 3.23
N CYS A 104 8.29 1.06 2.85
CA CYS A 104 8.42 -0.03 1.90
C CYS A 104 7.28 0.03 0.89
N VAL A 105 7.49 -0.59 -0.27
CA VAL A 105 6.44 -0.86 -1.25
C VAL A 105 6.02 -2.31 -1.09
N MET A 106 4.73 -2.56 -0.89
CA MET A 106 4.18 -3.91 -0.91
C MET A 106 3.36 -4.14 -2.18
N VAL A 107 3.49 -5.32 -2.76
CA VAL A 107 2.67 -5.79 -3.90
C VAL A 107 1.80 -6.93 -3.42
N TRP A 108 0.50 -6.79 -3.63
CA TRP A 108 -0.54 -7.71 -3.19
C TRP A 108 -1.38 -8.18 -4.38
N GLU A 109 -1.82 -9.43 -4.30
CA GLU A 109 -2.79 -10.04 -5.19
C GLU A 109 -4.13 -10.19 -4.44
N ALA A 110 -5.17 -9.53 -4.94
CA ALA A 110 -6.48 -9.45 -4.32
C ALA A 110 -7.26 -10.76 -4.48
N HIS A 111 -8.06 -11.07 -3.46
CA HIS A 111 -8.93 -12.25 -3.37
C HIS A 111 -8.27 -13.61 -3.65
N ASN A 112 -6.96 -13.72 -3.47
CA ASN A 112 -6.24 -14.99 -3.48
C ASN A 112 -5.62 -15.21 -2.10
N PRO A 113 -6.20 -16.05 -1.22
CA PRO A 113 -5.67 -16.30 0.12
C PRO A 113 -4.20 -16.76 0.09
N HIS A 114 -3.39 -16.18 0.98
CA HIS A 114 -1.99 -16.56 1.09
C HIS A 114 -1.87 -18.01 1.57
N ASN A 115 -0.89 -18.70 1.01
CA ASN A 115 -0.59 -20.10 1.27
C ASN A 115 0.93 -20.21 1.48
N GLU A 116 1.35 -21.10 2.37
CA GLU A 116 2.75 -21.39 2.67
C GLU A 116 3.58 -21.80 1.44
N MET A 117 2.94 -22.34 0.40
CA MET A 117 3.61 -22.67 -0.88
C MET A 117 3.91 -21.43 -1.75
N VAL A 118 3.33 -20.27 -1.43
CA VAL A 118 3.55 -19.04 -2.19
C VAL A 118 4.75 -18.30 -1.63
N GLU A 119 5.81 -18.23 -2.43
CA GLU A 119 6.98 -17.42 -2.08
C GLU A 119 6.66 -15.93 -2.20
N THR A 120 6.98 -15.18 -1.14
CA THR A 120 6.97 -13.71 -1.16
C THR A 120 8.38 -13.21 -1.47
N PHE A 121 8.51 -12.35 -2.48
CA PHE A 121 9.80 -11.73 -2.80
C PHE A 121 10.12 -10.57 -1.84
N PHE A 122 11.33 -10.53 -1.28
CA PHE A 122 11.79 -9.44 -0.44
C PHE A 122 13.00 -8.73 -1.07
N GLY A 123 12.77 -7.53 -1.60
CA GLY A 123 13.78 -6.70 -2.23
C GLY A 123 14.41 -5.68 -1.27
N TYR A 124 15.74 -5.65 -1.21
CA TYR A 124 16.48 -4.64 -0.46
C TYR A 124 16.90 -3.47 -1.36
N CYS A 125 16.08 -2.41 -1.45
CA CYS A 125 16.32 -1.27 -2.34
C CYS A 125 16.66 0.00 -1.52
N LYS A 126 17.64 -0.11 -0.60
CA LYS A 126 18.09 1.04 0.21
C LYS A 126 19.00 2.02 -0.52
N ASP A 127 19.71 1.50 -1.52
CA ASP A 127 20.53 2.29 -2.43
C ASP A 127 19.88 2.22 -3.81
N ASP A 128 19.41 3.37 -4.30
CA ASP A 128 18.81 3.50 -5.63
C ASP A 128 19.82 4.03 -6.68
N GLY A 129 21.08 4.28 -6.27
CA GLY A 129 22.13 4.83 -7.11
C GLY A 129 22.00 6.34 -7.40
N PHE A 130 21.09 7.05 -6.74
CA PHE A 130 20.88 8.49 -6.93
C PHE A 130 21.25 9.30 -5.68
N GLU A 131 21.83 10.49 -5.90
CA GLU A 131 22.14 11.44 -4.84
C GLU A 131 21.16 12.62 -4.82
N LYS A 132 20.68 12.99 -3.63
CA LYS A 132 19.79 14.14 -3.45
C LYS A 132 20.57 15.44 -3.55
N LYS A 133 20.35 16.21 -4.62
CA LYS A 133 20.87 17.59 -4.71
C LYS A 133 20.13 18.51 -3.74
N LYS A 134 20.80 18.95 -2.68
CA LYS A 134 20.32 20.03 -1.80
C LYS A 134 20.44 21.37 -2.54
N ILE A 135 19.32 21.96 -2.94
CA ILE A 135 19.30 23.34 -3.46
C ILE A 135 19.30 24.28 -2.25
N CYS A 136 20.47 24.80 -1.88
CA CYS A 136 20.57 25.88 -0.89
C CYS A 136 20.13 27.19 -1.54
N TRP A 137 18.90 27.63 -1.27
CA TRP A 137 18.51 29.01 -1.54
C TRP A 137 19.27 29.92 -0.57
N LYS A 138 20.26 30.65 -1.08
CA LYS A 138 20.79 31.84 -0.39
C LYS A 138 19.84 32.98 -0.72
N GLY A 139 19.04 33.39 0.27
CA GLY A 139 18.29 34.64 0.23
C GLY A 139 19.20 35.85 0.32
#